data_AF-A0A934YB48-F1
#
_entry.id   AF-A0A934YB48-F1
#
_cell.length_a   1.000
_cell.length_b   1.000
_cell.length_c   1.000
_cell.angle_alpha   90.00
_cell.angle_beta   90.00
_cell.angle_gamma   90.00
#
_symmetry.space_group_name_H-M   'P 1'
#
loop_
_entity.id
_entity.type
_entity.pdbx_description
1 polymer ?
#
loop_
_entity_poly.entity_id
_entity_poly.type
_entity_poly.pdbx_seq_one_letter_code
_entity_poly.pdbx_strand_id
1 'polypeptide(L)' 'MLLQCNTPMAPLRANPSETAELESQILYGESATVLELGQKDWIRIRNEDDKYDGWTDKNIL' A
#
# COMPACT_ATOMS: atom_id res chain seq x y z
N MET A 1 7.18 -8.45 -6.10
CA MET A 1 5.93 -9.08 -6.60
C MET A 1 5.01 -7.96 -7.04
N LEU A 2 4.41 -8.04 -8.24
CA LEU A 2 3.51 -7.00 -8.75
C LEU A 2 2.07 -7.33 -8.36
N LEU A 3 1.34 -6.33 -7.88
CA LEU A 3 -0.04 -6.37 -7.42
C LEU A 3 -0.85 -5.31 -8.16
N GLN A 4 -2.15 -5.52 -8.27
CA GLN A 4 -3.11 -4.51 -8.69
C GLN A 4 -4.11 -4.27 -7.58
N CYS A 5 -4.43 -3.00 -7.32
CA CYS A 5 -5.45 -2.62 -6.36
C CYS A 5 -6.83 -3.01 -6.89
N ASN A 6 -7.57 -3.81 -6.12
CA ASN A 6 -8.91 -4.30 -6.48
C ASN A 6 -10.01 -3.71 -5.59
N THR A 7 -9.65 -2.82 -4.68
CA THR A 7 -10.59 -1.99 -3.91
C THR A 7 -10.66 -0.57 -4.50
N PRO A 8 -11.70 0.22 -4.18
CA PRO A 8 -11.80 1.60 -4.68
C PRO A 8 -10.56 2.44 -4.33
N MET A 9 -9.98 2.20 -3.16
CA MET A 9 -8.82 2.89 -2.63
C MET A 9 -8.23 2.08 -1.46
N ALA A 10 -6.91 1.88 -1.46
CA ALA A 10 -6.16 1.40 -0.31
C ALA A 10 -5.22 2.51 0.23
N PRO A 11 -5.24 2.79 1.55
CA PRO A 11 -4.44 3.85 2.14
C PRO A 11 -2.95 3.48 2.20
N LEU A 12 -2.07 4.45 1.92
CA LEU A 12 -0.63 4.34 2.14
C LEU A 12 -0.22 5.19 3.34
N ARG A 13 0.36 4.54 4.35
CA ARG A 13 0.76 5.16 5.62
C ARG A 13 2.27 5.19 5.80
N ALA A 14 2.73 6.14 6.63
CA ALA A 14 4.15 6.32 6.95
C ALA A 14 4.83 5.13 7.63
N ASN A 15 4.07 4.36 8.41
CA ASN A 15 4.55 3.18 9.13
C ASN A 15 3.42 2.15 9.30
N PRO A 16 3.72 0.87 9.62
CA PRO A 16 2.74 -0.21 9.71
C PRO A 16 1.92 -0.13 11.01
N SER A 17 1.10 0.92 11.13
CA SER A 17 0.21 1.19 12.25
C SER A 17 -1.08 1.86 11.79
N GLU A 18 -2.20 1.44 12.38
CA GLU A 18 -3.52 2.06 12.14
C GLU A 18 -3.55 3.55 12.50
N THR A 19 -2.71 3.97 13.46
CA THR A 19 -2.61 5.37 13.91
C THR A 19 -1.54 6.16 13.17
N ALA A 20 -0.86 5.57 12.19
CA ALA A 20 0.16 6.26 11.41
C ALA A 20 -0.47 7.31 10.51
N GLU A 21 0.29 8.36 10.21
CA GLU A 21 -0.09 9.36 9.23
C GLU A 21 -0.42 8.72 7.88
N LEU A 22 -1.52 9.17 7.29
CA LEU A 22 -1.90 8.82 5.93
C LEU A 22 -1.17 9.77 4.99
N GLU A 23 -0.24 9.25 4.19
CA GLU A 23 0.60 10.08 3.32
C GLU A 23 0.10 10.07 1.87
N SER A 24 -0.41 8.92 1.41
CA SER A 24 -0.91 8.74 0.05
C SER A 24 -1.97 7.63 -0.01
N GLN A 25 -2.35 7.23 -1.20
CA GLN A 25 -3.31 6.17 -1.48
C GLN A 25 -3.00 5.50 -2.83
N ILE A 26 -3.44 4.26 -2.99
CA ILE A 26 -3.50 3.58 -4.28
C ILE A 26 -4.96 3.32 -4.65
N LEU A 27 -5.33 3.60 -5.89
CA LEU A 27 -6.68 3.56 -6.41
C LEU A 27 -6.92 2.28 -7.22
N TYR A 28 -8.20 1.94 -7.39
CA TYR A 28 -8.62 0.80 -8.19
C TYR A 28 -7.92 0.76 -9.57
N GLY A 29 -7.31 -0.38 -9.89
CA GLY A 29 -6.63 -0.62 -11.16
C GLY A 29 -5.17 -0.13 -11.24
N GLU A 30 -4.71 0.68 -10.29
CA GLU A 30 -3.30 1.04 -10.19
C GLU A 30 -2.44 -0.17 -9.81
N SER A 31 -1.21 -0.19 -10.31
CA SER A 31 -0.27 -1.27 -10.07
C SER A 31 0.73 -0.88 -8.99
N ALA A 32 1.12 -1.85 -8.17
CA ALA A 32 2.14 -1.66 -7.16
C ALA A 32 3.08 -2.84 -7.03
N THR A 33 4.31 -2.56 -6.61
CA THR A 33 5.31 -3.58 -6.29
C THR A 33 5.44 -3.74 -4.78
N VAL A 34 5.31 -4.96 -4.27
CA VAL A 34 5.65 -5.27 -2.86
C VAL A 34 7.16 -5.13 -2.67
N LEU A 35 7.54 -4.26 -1.74
CA LEU A 35 8.91 -4.04 -1.31
C LEU A 35 9.25 -4.85 -0.05
N GLU A 36 8.33 -4.91 0.91
CA GLU A 36 8.57 -5.53 2.22
C GLU A 36 7.28 -6.16 2.79
N LEU A 37 7.43 -7.30 3.46
CA LEU A 37 6.37 -7.92 4.27
C LEU A 37 6.60 -7.52 5.73
N GLY A 38 5.68 -6.74 6.29
CA GLY A 38 5.74 -6.27 7.67
C GLY A 38 5.16 -7.28 8.66
N GLN A 39 4.95 -6.81 9.89
CA GLN A 39 4.26 -7.61 10.90
C GLN A 39 2.75 -7.67 10.63
N LYS A 40 2.14 -8.81 10.97
CA LYS A 40 0.70 -9.08 10.78
C LYS A 40 0.31 -8.99 9.30
N ASP A 41 -0.57 -8.06 8.97
CA ASP A 41 -1.15 -7.89 7.65
C ASP A 41 -0.56 -6.70 6.89
N TRP A 42 0.43 -6.02 7.47
CA TRP A 42 1.08 -4.87 6.83
C TRP A 42 2.06 -5.30 5.74
N ILE A 43 1.99 -4.61 4.62
CA ILE A 43 2.98 -4.69 3.55
C ILE A 43 3.40 -3.30 3.12
N ARG A 44 4.68 -3.16 2.78
CA ARG A 44 5.19 -1.95 2.16
C ARG A 44 5.18 -2.14 0.66
N ILE A 45 4.52 -1.22 -0.04
CA ILE A 45 4.41 -1.24 -1.50
C ILE A 45 4.95 0.05 -2.10
N ARG A 46 5.34 -0.03 -3.37
CA ARG A 46 5.62 1.11 -4.25
C ARG A 46 4.51 1.20 -5.29
N ASN A 47 3.82 2.33 -5.38
CA ASN A 47 2.91 2.59 -6.48
C ASN A 47 3.73 2.78 -7.78
N GLU A 48 3.35 2.11 -8.86
CA GLU A 48 4.10 2.15 -10.12
C GLU A 48 3.85 3.41 -10.95
N ASP A 49 2.78 4.15 -10.69
CA ASP A 49 2.42 5.37 -11.42
C ASP A 49 3.19 6.59 -10.86
N ASP A 50 3.17 6.79 -9.54
CA ASP A 50 3.82 7.94 -8.88
C ASP A 50 5.17 7.60 -8.21
N LYS A 51 5.53 6.32 -8.12
CA LYS A 51 6.73 5.81 -7.45
C LYS A 51 6.80 6.09 -5.95
N TYR A 52 5.67 6.40 -5.32
CA TYR A 52 5.59 6.62 -3.87
C TYR A 52 5.58 5.30 -3.11
N ASP A 53 6.27 5.28 -1.96
CA ASP A 53 6.35 4.12 -1.07
C ASP A 53 5.50 4.34 0.16
N GLY A 54 4.74 3.33 0.58
CA GLY A 54 4.01 3.40 1.83
C GLY A 54 3.55 2.05 2.35
N TRP A 55 3.04 2.05 3.57
CA TRP A 55 2.51 0.88 4.25
C TRP A 55 1.00 0.79 4.08
N THR A 56 0.52 -0.40 3.74
CA THR A 56 -0.91 -0.67 3.67
C THR A 56 -1.22 -2.07 4.21
N ASP A 57 -2.48 -2.30 4.55
CA ASP A 57 -2.94 -3.63 4.95
C ASP A 57 -3.17 -4.47 3.69
N LYS A 58 -2.55 -5.65 3.62
CA LYS A 58 -2.63 -6.55 2.47
C LYS A 58 -4.05 -7.04 2.19
N ASN A 59 -4.96 -6.98 3.17
CA ASN A 59 -6.37 -7.37 2.99
C ASN A 59 -7.21 -6.24 2.37
N ILE A 60 -6.67 -5.01 2.30
CA ILE A 60 -7.33 -3.83 1.75
C ILE A 60 -6.92 -3.58 0.29
N LEU A 61 -5.81 -4.18 -0.17
CA LEU A 61 -5.38 -4.14 -1.58
C LEU A 61 -6.27 -4.98 -2.50
#